data_AF-A0A3B9L2F1-F1
#
_entry.id   AF-A0A3B9L2F1-F1
#
_cell.length_a   1.000
_cell.length_b   1.000
_cell.length_c   1.000
_cell.angle_alpha   90.00
_cell.angle_beta   90.00
_cell.angle_gamma   90.00
#
_symmetry.space_group_name_H-M   'P 1'
#
loop_
_entity.id
_entity.type
_entity.pdbx_description
1 polymer ?
#
loop_
_entity_poly.entity_id
_entity_poly.type
_entity_poly.pdbx_seq_one_letter_code
_entity_poly.pdbx_strand_id
1 'polypeptide(L)'
;MSKDSSFIAMGLGLVEHALLDVIARDNLHLRPVHMPRTRRARANGRLKLIEQIVRRLIAMMALGLHVVFAPPKQRAPSPDLPDGVEIVIFPGAVEYHLTLLPASQQLNL
;
A
#
# COMPACT_ATOMS: atom_id res chain seq x y z
N MET A 1 -11.56 24.26 6.26
CA MET A 1 -12.12 22.90 6.41
C MET A 1 -10.95 21.92 6.26
N SER A 2 -10.51 21.37 7.38
CA SER A 2 -9.21 20.71 7.57
C SER A 2 -9.09 19.43 6.72
N LYS A 3 -8.09 19.39 5.82
CA LYS A 3 -7.76 18.25 4.95
C LYS A 3 -7.47 16.95 5.73
N ASP A 4 -7.29 17.06 7.04
CA ASP A 4 -6.78 16.01 7.92
C ASP A 4 -7.86 14.96 8.25
N SER A 5 -9.08 15.41 8.53
CA SER A 5 -10.21 14.50 8.74
C SER A 5 -10.50 13.67 7.49
N SER A 6 -10.34 14.27 6.30
CA SER A 6 -10.51 13.57 5.03
C SER A 6 -9.47 12.47 4.83
N PHE A 7 -8.22 12.68 5.25
CA PHE A 7 -7.16 11.68 5.09
C PHE A 7 -7.39 10.47 6.00
N ILE A 8 -7.72 10.71 7.28
CA ILE A 8 -8.00 9.63 8.22
C ILE A 8 -9.24 8.85 7.80
N ALA A 9 -10.31 9.52 7.39
CA ALA A 9 -11.53 8.87 6.89
C ALA A 9 -11.25 8.03 5.65
N MET A 10 -10.48 8.56 4.69
CA MET A 10 -10.04 7.81 3.51
C MET A 10 -9.20 6.58 3.90
N GLY A 11 -8.24 6.75 4.81
CA GLY A 11 -7.38 5.66 5.29
C GLY A 11 -8.18 4.53 5.95
N LEU A 12 -9.16 4.88 6.77
CA LEU A 12 -10.05 3.89 7.40
C LEU A 12 -10.93 3.16 6.38
N GLY A 13 -11.46 3.86 5.37
CA GLY A 13 -12.23 3.22 4.28
C GLY A 13 -11.38 2.23 3.47
N LEU A 14 -10.13 2.58 3.18
CA LEU A 14 -9.20 1.68 2.49
C LEU A 14 -8.84 0.45 3.34
N VAL A 15 -8.67 0.62 4.65
CA VAL A 15 -8.45 -0.49 5.59
C VAL A 15 -9.64 -1.43 5.61
N GLU A 16 -10.86 -0.90 5.65
CA GLU A 16 -12.09 -1.70 5.63
C GLU A 16 -12.18 -2.55 4.37
N HIS A 17 -11.95 -1.95 3.20
CA HIS A 17 -11.93 -2.69 1.92
C HIS A 17 -10.83 -3.75 1.91
N ALA A 18 -9.62 -3.44 2.39
CA ALA A 18 -8.53 -4.39 2.46
C ALA A 18 -8.84 -5.59 3.39
N LEU A 19 -9.58 -5.36 4.48
CA LEU A 19 -10.03 -6.42 5.37
C LEU A 19 -11.08 -7.31 4.72
N LEU A 20 -12.08 -6.72 4.06
CA LEU A 20 -13.09 -7.45 3.28
C LEU A 20 -12.43 -8.29 2.19
N ASP A 21 -11.41 -7.75 1.52
CA ASP A 21 -10.61 -8.47 0.53
C ASP A 21 -9.92 -9.70 1.10
N VAL A 22 -9.35 -9.63 2.31
CA VAL A 22 -8.74 -10.79 2.97
C VAL A 22 -9.80 -11.83 3.32
N ILE A 23 -10.95 -11.40 3.84
CA ILE A 23 -12.07 -12.27 4.19
C ILE A 23 -12.61 -13.01 2.97
N ALA A 24 -12.80 -12.30 1.86
CA ALA A 24 -13.28 -12.85 0.60
C ALA A 24 -12.24 -13.79 -0.03
N ARG A 25 -11.00 -13.32 -0.17
CA ARG A 25 -9.91 -14.07 -0.84
C ARG A 25 -9.58 -15.38 -0.14
N ASP A 26 -9.58 -15.40 1.19
CA ASP A 26 -9.26 -16.59 1.97
C ASP A 26 -10.51 -17.38 2.39
N ASN A 27 -11.69 -16.99 1.90
CA ASN A 27 -12.99 -17.58 2.24
C ASN A 27 -13.22 -17.71 3.76
N LEU A 28 -12.75 -16.73 4.53
CA LEU A 28 -12.85 -16.75 5.99
C LEU A 28 -14.30 -16.66 6.47
N HIS A 29 -15.19 -16.10 5.66
CA HIS A 29 -16.63 -16.08 5.91
C HIS A 29 -17.25 -17.48 5.98
N LEU A 30 -16.65 -18.49 5.31
CA LEU A 30 -17.07 -19.90 5.38
C LEU A 30 -16.56 -20.61 6.64
N ARG A 31 -15.79 -19.93 7.50
CA ARG A 31 -15.21 -20.47 8.74
C ARG A 31 -14.53 -21.84 8.54
N PRO A 32 -13.53 -21.93 7.66
CA PRO A 32 -12.87 -23.20 7.34
C PRO A 32 -12.21 -23.80 8.60
N VAL A 33 -12.52 -25.07 8.87
CA VAL A 33 -11.95 -25.83 10.02
C VAL A 33 -10.44 -26.06 9.83
N HIS A 34 -10.01 -26.22 8.58
CA HIS A 34 -8.60 -26.42 8.23
C HIS A 34 -8.16 -25.45 7.14
N MET A 35 -7.01 -24.81 7.36
CA MET A 35 -6.42 -23.85 6.43
C MET A 35 -4.99 -24.28 6.10
N PRO A 36 -4.61 -24.37 4.81
CA PRO A 36 -3.24 -24.69 4.41
C PRO A 36 -2.24 -23.69 5.00
N ARG A 37 -1.06 -24.17 5.42
CA ARG A 37 0.00 -23.35 6.05
C ARG A 37 0.36 -22.11 5.24
N THR A 38 0.53 -22.26 3.92
CA THR A 38 0.89 -21.17 3.00
C THR A 38 -0.19 -20.09 2.92
N ARG A 39 -1.46 -20.52 2.81
CA ARG A 39 -2.61 -19.60 2.80
C ARG A 39 -2.71 -18.85 4.12
N ARG A 40 -2.59 -19.56 5.25
CA ARG A 40 -2.62 -18.96 6.59
C ARG A 40 -1.50 -17.94 6.78
N ALA A 41 -0.28 -18.25 6.34
CA ALA A 41 0.85 -17.32 6.41
C ALA A 41 0.59 -16.05 5.60
N ARG A 42 0.02 -16.17 4.40
CA ARG A 42 -0.33 -15.03 3.54
C ARG A 42 -1.43 -14.17 4.15
N ALA A 43 -2.50 -14.79 4.64
CA ALA A 43 -3.60 -14.10 5.32
C ALA A 43 -3.10 -13.32 6.54
N ASN A 44 -2.32 -13.98 7.41
CA ASN A 44 -1.73 -13.36 8.59
C ASN A 44 -0.78 -12.21 8.23
N GLY A 45 0.02 -12.36 7.16
CA GLY A 45 0.89 -11.28 6.68
C GLY A 45 0.09 -10.04 6.29
N ARG A 46 -1.01 -10.21 5.54
CA ARG A 46 -1.89 -9.10 5.15
C ARG A 46 -2.60 -8.49 6.36
N LEU A 47 -3.12 -9.31 7.27
CA LEU A 47 -3.76 -8.84 8.50
C LEU A 47 -2.80 -8.02 9.37
N LYS A 48 -1.52 -8.42 9.49
CA LYS A 48 -0.51 -7.63 10.20
C LYS A 48 -0.26 -6.27 9.56
N LEU A 49 -0.26 -6.19 8.23
CA LEU A 49 -0.14 -4.91 7.53
C LEU A 49 -1.36 -4.01 7.80
N ILE A 50 -2.56 -4.58 7.73
CA ILE A 50 -3.82 -3.87 8.05
C ILE A 50 -3.78 -3.35 9.49
N GLU A 51 -3.42 -4.19 10.46
CA GLU A 51 -3.25 -3.80 11.88
C GLU A 51 -2.26 -2.63 12.01
N GLN A 52 -1.11 -2.73 11.33
CA GLN A 52 -0.08 -1.69 11.40
C GLN A 52 -0.57 -0.35 10.84
N ILE A 53 -1.34 -0.37 9.76
CA ILE A 53 -1.94 0.85 9.18
C ILE A 53 -2.92 1.46 10.18
N VAL A 54 -3.84 0.67 10.73
CA VAL A 54 -4.83 1.14 11.71
C VAL A 54 -4.14 1.71 12.95
N ARG A 55 -3.14 1.02 13.49
CA ARG A 55 -2.37 1.49 14.64
C ARG A 55 -1.71 2.84 14.38
N ARG A 56 -1.17 3.05 13.18
CA ARG A 56 -0.59 4.34 12.77
C ARG A 56 -1.64 5.43 12.63
N LEU A 57 -2.79 5.14 12.03
CA LEU A 57 -3.91 6.08 11.94
C LEU A 57 -4.37 6.53 13.34
N ILE A 58 -4.52 5.59 14.28
CA ILE A 58 -4.87 5.91 15.67
C ILE A 58 -3.80 6.77 16.33
N ALA A 59 -2.52 6.42 16.17
CA ALA A 59 -1.43 7.21 16.73
C ALA A 59 -1.41 8.63 16.18
N MET A 60 -1.65 8.82 14.88
CA MET A 60 -1.73 10.14 14.26
C MET A 60 -2.92 10.95 14.81
N MET A 61 -4.09 10.32 14.98
CA MET A 61 -5.24 10.97 15.62
C MET A 61 -4.93 11.39 17.06
N ALA A 62 -4.31 10.50 17.85
CA ALA A 62 -4.00 10.76 19.25
C ALA A 62 -2.94 11.86 19.44
N LEU A 63 -1.97 11.93 18.53
CA LEU A 63 -0.88 12.91 18.57
C LEU A 63 -1.19 14.20 17.81
N GLY A 64 -2.35 14.30 17.15
CA GLY A 64 -2.70 15.45 16.30
C GLY A 64 -1.73 15.68 15.14
N LEU A 65 -1.13 14.60 14.63
CA LEU A 65 -0.09 14.69 13.60
C LEU A 65 -0.73 14.93 12.22
N HIS A 66 -0.21 15.95 11.54
CA HIS A 66 -0.57 16.27 10.17
C HIS A 66 0.40 15.58 9.21
N VAL A 67 -0.13 14.77 8.29
CA VAL A 67 0.69 14.09 7.27
C VAL A 67 0.84 15.02 6.07
N VAL A 68 2.03 15.60 5.92
CA VAL A 68 2.45 16.19 4.65
C VAL A 68 3.10 15.07 3.84
N PHE A 69 2.42 14.62 2.79
CA PHE A 69 3.04 13.70 1.85
C PHE A 69 4.20 14.42 1.18
N ALA A 70 5.43 13.99 1.51
CA ALA A 70 6.58 14.39 0.73
C ALA A 70 6.34 13.95 -0.73
N PRO A 71 6.59 14.82 -1.72
CA PRO A 71 6.48 14.44 -3.12
C PRO A 71 7.27 13.15 -3.36
N PRO A 72 6.74 12.21 -4.17
CA PRO A 72 7.48 11.00 -4.50
C PRO A 72 8.85 11.40 -5.03
N LYS A 73 9.91 10.94 -4.36
CA LYS A 73 11.28 11.24 -4.75
C LYS A 73 11.46 10.70 -6.17
N GLN A 74 11.60 11.60 -7.14
CA GLN A 74 11.86 11.21 -8.51
C GLN A 74 13.10 10.32 -8.51
N ARG A 75 12.97 9.15 -9.14
CA ARG A 75 14.11 8.24 -9.30
C ARG A 75 15.23 9.04 -9.97
N ALA A 76 16.43 8.97 -9.41
CA ALA A 76 17.58 9.64 -10.00
C ALA A 76 17.67 9.22 -11.47
N PRO A 77 17.92 10.18 -12.39
CA PRO A 77 18.10 9.85 -13.80
C PRO A 77 19.22 8.82 -13.94
N SER A 78 19.02 7.88 -14.87
CA SER A 78 20.04 6.90 -15.23
C SER A 78 21.33 7.64 -15.57
N PRO A 79 22.50 7.22 -15.05
CA PRO A 79 23.76 7.85 -15.42
C PRO A 79 24.02 7.67 -16.92
N ASP A 80 24.53 8.73 -17.58
CA ASP A 80 24.97 8.65 -18.97
C ASP A 80 26.15 7.65 -19.05
N LEU A 81 25.92 6.53 -19.73
CA LEU A 81 26.95 5.52 -19.93
C LEU A 81 27.74 5.83 -21.20
N PRO A 82 29.07 5.60 -21.18
CA PRO A 82 29.90 5.70 -22.38
C PRO A 82 29.50 4.65 -23.41
N ASP A 83 29.72 4.97 -24.69
CA ASP A 83 29.40 4.10 -25.82
C ASP A 83 29.98 2.69 -25.63
N GLY A 84 29.10 1.68 -25.71
CA GLY A 84 29.46 0.27 -25.58
C GLY A 84 29.26 -0.36 -24.19
N VAL A 85 28.72 0.37 -23.21
CA VAL A 85 28.35 -0.18 -21.91
C VAL A 85 26.82 -0.26 -21.77
N GLU A 86 26.29 -1.46 -21.51
CA GLU A 86 24.87 -1.68 -21.23
C GLU A 86 24.67 -2.02 -19.74
N ILE A 87 23.72 -1.36 -19.07
CA ILE A 87 23.29 -1.74 -17.72
C ILE A 87 22.35 -2.93 -17.84
N VAL A 88 22.77 -4.10 -17.39
CA VAL A 88 21.89 -5.27 -17.24
C VAL A 88 20.93 -5.01 -16.08
N ILE A 89 19.68 -4.64 -16.39
CA ILE A 89 18.61 -4.51 -15.40
C ILE A 89 18.05 -5.91 -15.15
N PHE A 90 18.40 -6.50 -14.00
CA PHE A 90 17.75 -7.73 -13.55
C PHE A 90 16.27 -7.46 -13.26
N PRO A 91 15.34 -8.36 -13.64
CA PRO A 91 13.92 -8.25 -13.36
C PRO A 91 13.67 -8.55 -11.88
N GLY A 92 14.06 -7.62 -11.01
CA GLY A 92 13.82 -7.62 -9.56
C GLY A 92 13.15 -6.34 -9.10
N ALA A 93 12.59 -5.56 -10.03
CA ALA A 93 11.78 -4.40 -9.69
C ALA A 93 10.52 -4.91 -8.98
N VAL A 94 10.51 -4.80 -7.65
CA VAL A 94 9.34 -5.06 -6.82
C VAL A 94 8.26 -4.09 -7.28
N GLU A 95 7.27 -4.59 -8.02
CA GLU A 95 6.05 -3.84 -8.25
C GLU A 95 5.37 -3.66 -6.89
N TYR A 96 5.31 -2.42 -6.41
CA TYR A 96 4.59 -2.09 -5.19
C TYR A 96 3.10 -2.35 -5.42
N HIS A 97 2.61 -3.54 -5.05
CA HIS A 97 1.23 -4.01 -5.20
C HIS A 97 0.18 -3.25 -4.35
N LEU A 98 0.53 -2.09 -3.78
CA LEU A 98 -0.40 -1.22 -3.08
C LEU A 98 -0.27 0.19 -3.67
N THR A 99 -0.77 0.34 -4.88
CA THR A 99 -0.97 1.65 -5.51
C THR A 99 -2.12 2.35 -4.78
N LEU A 100 -1.81 3.08 -3.71
CA LEU A 100 -2.79 3.80 -2.88
C LEU A 100 -3.26 5.13 -3.51
N LEU A 101 -2.80 5.44 -4.73
CA LEU A 101 -3.18 6.64 -5.46
C LEU A 101 -3.73 6.23 -6.84
N PRO A 102 -4.89 6.77 -7.28
CA PRO A 102 -5.31 6.59 -8.66
C PRO A 102 -4.25 7.17 -9.59
N ALA A 103 -4.04 6.53 -10.74
CA ALA A 103 -3.16 7.05 -11.77
C ALA A 103 -3.62 8.47 -12.14
N SER A 104 -2.71 9.44 -12.09
CA SER A 104 -2.97 10.81 -12.49
C SER A 104 -3.41 10.80 -13.95
N GLN A 105 -4.71 10.96 -14.21
CA GLN A 105 -5.19 11.26 -15.56
C GLN A 105 -4.62 12.63 -15.92
N GLN A 106 -3.59 12.64 -16.77
CA GLN A 106 -3.20 13.84 -17.48
C GLN A 106 -4.35 14.19 -18.43
N LEU A 107 -5.24 15.07 -17.96
CA LEU A 107 -6.20 15.77 -18.80
C LEU A 107 -5.40 16.66 -19.75
N ASN A 108 -5.28 16.21 -21.00
CA ASN A 108 -4.89 17.07 -22.11
C ASN A 108 -6.03 18.07 -22.34
N LEU A 109 -5.78 19.34 -22.03
CA LEU A 109 -6.48 20.50 -22.57
C LEU A 109 -5.49 21.24 -23.48
#